data_AF-A0A7Y0GXG5-F1
#
_entry.id   AF-A0A7Y0GXG5-F1
#
_cell.length_a   1.000
_cell.length_b   1.000
_cell.length_c   1.000
_cell.angle_alpha   90.00
_cell.angle_beta   90.00
_cell.angle_gamma   90.00
#
_symmetry.space_group_name_H-M   'P 1'
#
loop_
_entity.id
_entity.type
_entity.pdbx_description
1 polymer ?
#
loop_
_entity_poly.entity_id
_entity_poly.type
_entity_poly.pdbx_seq_one_letter_code
_entity_poly.pdbx_strand_id
1 'polypeptide(L)'
;LQTGALLAGISRSGITIAAGLLRGLTHEEAVRFSFLLATPIILAAGVYKVPDLLGPLGDGIRGQSLAGAVAAFVAALLAAKFLERWFRTRTLTPFAVYCLLAGAISIARFA
;
A
#
# COMPACT_ATOMS: atom_id res chain seq x y z
N LEU A 1 -9.53 12.99 2.02
CA LEU A 1 -8.09 13.06 2.37
C LEU A 1 -7.19 12.19 1.47
N GLN A 2 -7.71 11.20 0.72
CA GLN A 2 -6.86 10.30 -0.09
C GLN A 2 -5.99 11.01 -1.14
N THR A 3 -6.40 12.16 -1.67
CA THR A 3 -5.58 12.97 -2.59
C THR A 3 -4.22 13.38 -2.01
N GLY A 4 -4.10 13.50 -0.68
CA GLY A 4 -2.82 13.73 -0.02
C GLY A 4 -1.82 12.57 -0.14
N ALA A 5 -2.28 11.37 -0.50
CA ALA A 5 -1.41 10.22 -0.77
C ALA A 5 -0.60 10.35 -2.08
N LEU A 6 -0.86 11.39 -2.88
CA LEU A 6 -0.06 11.69 -4.07
C LEU A 6 1.32 12.27 -3.70
N LEU A 7 1.48 12.80 -2.48
CA LEU A 7 2.78 13.19 -1.97
C LEU A 7 3.62 11.93 -1.72
N ALA A 8 4.75 11.82 -2.41
CA ALA A 8 5.64 10.67 -2.31
C ALA A 8 6.02 10.41 -0.85
N GLY A 9 5.91 9.15 -0.42
CA GLY A 9 6.16 8.72 0.96
C GLY A 9 4.92 8.72 1.86
N ILE A 10 3.82 9.38 1.48
CA ILE A 10 2.57 9.29 2.24
C ILE A 10 1.85 7.97 1.93
N SER A 11 1.57 7.21 2.99
CA SER A 11 0.84 5.94 2.88
C SER A 11 -0.61 6.17 2.50
N ARG A 12 -1.03 5.64 1.34
CA ARG A 12 -2.43 5.68 0.89
C ARG A 12 -3.38 5.02 1.87
N SER A 13 -3.05 3.84 2.39
CA SER A 13 -3.88 3.15 3.39
C SER A 13 -3.90 3.90 4.72
N GLY A 14 -2.78 4.48 5.13
CA GLY A 14 -2.69 5.27 6.36
C GLY A 14 -3.63 6.48 6.34
N ILE A 15 -3.59 7.27 5.26
CA ILE A 15 -4.42 8.48 5.16
C ILE A 15 -5.91 8.15 5.00
N THR A 16 -6.27 7.05 4.34
CA THR A 16 -7.67 6.62 4.19
C THR A 16 -8.24 6.04 5.48
N ILE A 17 -7.47 5.24 6.21
CA ILE A 17 -7.88 4.70 7.52
C ILE A 17 -8.00 5.85 8.53
N ALA A 18 -7.01 6.73 8.63
CA ALA A 18 -7.05 7.88 9.53
C ALA A 18 -8.25 8.79 9.21
N ALA A 19 -8.51 9.06 7.94
CA ALA A 19 -9.70 9.80 7.53
C ALA A 19 -11.01 9.10 7.92
N GLY A 20 -11.09 7.78 7.77
CA GLY A 20 -12.24 6.98 8.19
C GLY A 20 -12.50 7.09 9.69
N LEU A 21 -11.46 6.93 10.50
CA LEU A 21 -11.54 7.07 11.96
C LEU A 21 -11.96 8.49 12.38
N LEU A 22 -11.41 9.53 11.74
CA LEU A 22 -11.81 10.92 11.97
C LEU A 22 -13.27 11.20 11.61
N ARG A 23 -13.86 10.40 10.70
CA ARG A 23 -15.27 10.46 10.31
C ARG A 23 -16.16 9.53 11.14
N GLY A 24 -15.64 8.90 12.18
CA GLY A 24 -16.39 8.07 13.10
C GLY A 24 -16.57 6.60 12.67
N LEU A 25 -15.87 6.16 11.62
CA LEU A 25 -15.84 4.73 11.28
C LEU A 25 -15.10 3.95 12.36
N THR A 26 -15.51 2.71 12.59
CA THR A 26 -14.72 1.76 13.39
C THR A 26 -13.42 1.42 12.67
N HIS A 27 -12.44 0.89 13.42
CA HIS A 27 -11.16 0.47 12.83
C HIS A 27 -11.35 -0.57 11.72
N GLU A 28 -12.29 -1.51 11.89
CA GLU A 28 -12.59 -2.53 10.90
C GLU A 28 -13.23 -1.94 9.63
N GLU A 29 -14.20 -1.03 9.78
CA GLU A 29 -14.83 -0.35 8.65
C GLU A 29 -13.84 0.53 7.89
N ALA A 30 -13.00 1.28 8.60
CA ALA A 30 -11.98 2.14 8.00
C ALA A 30 -10.95 1.33 7.18
N VAL A 31 -10.53 0.17 7.69
CA VAL A 31 -9.62 -0.75 6.98
C VAL A 31 -10.30 -1.37 5.76
N ARG A 32 -11.52 -1.89 5.90
CA ARG A 32 -12.28 -2.47 4.77
C ARG A 32 -12.52 -1.43 3.68
N PHE A 33 -12.93 -0.22 4.05
CA PHE A 33 -13.12 0.90 3.13
C PHE A 33 -11.81 1.24 2.40
N SER A 34 -10.69 1.32 3.13
CA SER A 34 -9.37 1.57 2.57
C SER A 34 -8.96 0.52 1.53
N PHE A 35 -9.24 -0.77 1.78
CA PHE A 35 -8.95 -1.84 0.81
C PHE A 35 -9.86 -1.78 -0.41
N LEU A 36 -11.17 -1.58 -0.23
CA LEU A 36 -12.12 -1.46 -1.35
C LEU A 36 -11.78 -0.29 -2.26
N LEU A 37 -11.41 0.85 -1.68
CA LEU A 37 -11.00 2.05 -2.41
C LEU A 37 -9.68 1.84 -3.17
N ALA A 38 -8.79 0.99 -2.65
CA ALA A 38 -7.50 0.70 -3.25
C ALA A 38 -7.59 -0.22 -4.46
N THR A 39 -8.43 -1.25 -4.41
CA THR A 39 -8.54 -2.29 -5.44
C THR A 39 -8.66 -1.74 -6.86
N PRO A 40 -9.63 -0.86 -7.20
CA PRO A 40 -9.77 -0.37 -8.57
C PRO A 40 -8.57 0.48 -9.01
N ILE A 41 -8.00 1.28 -8.10
CA ILE A 41 -6.86 2.16 -8.39
C ILE A 41 -5.59 1.34 -8.67
N ILE A 42 -5.29 0.35 -7.81
CA ILE A 42 -4.12 -0.52 -7.99
C ILE A 42 -4.29 -1.36 -9.27
N LEU A 43 -5.49 -1.92 -9.50
CA LEU A 43 -5.75 -2.71 -10.69
C LEU A 43 -5.57 -1.89 -11.96
N ALA A 44 -6.16 -0.69 -12.01
CA ALA A 44 -6.01 0.22 -13.15
C ALA A 44 -4.53 0.60 -13.38
N ALA A 45 -3.78 0.92 -12.31
CA ALA A 45 -2.35 1.20 -12.41
C ALA A 45 -1.54 0.00 -12.91
N GLY A 46 -1.89 -1.22 -12.48
CA GLY A 46 -1.27 -2.46 -12.95
C GLY A 46 -1.53 -2.70 -14.43
N VAL A 47 -2.79 -2.60 -14.86
CA VAL A 47 -3.19 -2.75 -16.28
C VAL A 47 -2.50 -1.71 -17.16
N TYR A 48 -2.43 -0.46 -16.70
CA TYR A 48 -1.74 0.63 -17.40
C TYR A 48 -0.24 0.34 -17.63
N LYS A 49 0.40 -0.47 -16.78
CA LYS A 49 1.81 -0.86 -16.91
C LYS A 49 2.06 -2.12 -17.73
N VAL A 50 1.03 -2.85 -18.14
CA VAL A 50 1.19 -4.06 -18.97
C VAL A 50 1.83 -3.75 -20.33
N PRO A 51 1.44 -2.69 -21.07
CA PRO A 51 2.09 -2.35 -22.35
C PRO A 51 3.58 -2.06 -22.21
N ASP A 52 4.00 -1.38 -21.14
CA ASP A 52 5.42 -1.11 -20.86
C ASP A 52 6.21 -2.43 -20.74
N LEU A 53 5.64 -3.43 -20.07
CA LEU A 53 6.27 -4.75 -19.88
C LEU A 53 6.30 -5.59 -21.16
N LEU A 54 5.33 -5.42 -22.05
CA LEU A 54 5.30 -6.13 -23.32
C LEU A 54 6.18 -5.45 -24.38
N GLY A 55 6.40 -4.15 -24.26
CA GLY A 55 7.31 -3.39 -25.11
C GLY A 55 8.79 -3.64 -24.82
N PRO A 56 9.68 -2.81 -25.41
CA PRO A 56 11.13 -2.95 -25.30
C PRO A 56 11.66 -2.87 -23.86
N LEU A 57 10.95 -2.16 -22.97
CA LEU A 57 11.32 -2.03 -21.56
C LEU A 57 11.26 -3.36 -20.80
N GLY A 58 10.50 -4.35 -21.31
CA GLY A 58 10.40 -5.67 -20.70
C GLY A 58 11.45 -6.68 -21.19
N ASP A 59 12.20 -6.37 -22.25
CA ASP A 59 13.15 -7.32 -22.82
C ASP A 59 14.23 -7.69 -21.80
N GLY A 60 14.46 -9.00 -21.62
CA GLY A 60 15.39 -9.54 -20.61
C GLY A 60 14.85 -9.59 -19.18
N ILE A 61 13.75 -8.90 -18.84
CA ILE A 61 13.23 -8.83 -17.46
C ILE A 61 11.85 -9.47 -17.25
N ARG A 62 11.11 -9.82 -18.31
CA ARG A 62 9.75 -10.39 -18.22
C ARG A 62 9.61 -11.54 -17.21
N GLY A 63 10.56 -12.47 -17.18
CA GLY A 63 10.55 -13.59 -16.23
C GLY A 63 10.70 -13.14 -14.77
N GLN A 64 11.59 -12.17 -14.51
CA GLN A 64 11.80 -11.59 -13.18
C GLN A 64 10.59 -10.77 -12.76
N SER A 65 9.98 -10.00 -13.68
CA SER A 65 8.76 -9.24 -13.44
C SER A 65 7.59 -10.16 -13.09
N LEU A 66 7.44 -11.31 -13.77
CA LEU A 66 6.41 -12.29 -13.45
C LEU A 66 6.64 -12.92 -12.07
N ALA A 67 7.88 -13.33 -11.77
CA ALA A 67 8.22 -13.86 -10.45
C ALA A 67 7.96 -12.84 -9.34
N GLY A 68 8.33 -11.57 -9.56
CA GLY A 68 8.04 -10.45 -8.67
C GLY A 68 6.55 -10.20 -8.48
N ALA A 69 5.76 -10.28 -9.55
CA ALA A 69 4.31 -10.14 -9.49
C ALA A 69 3.64 -11.26 -8.67
N VAL A 70 4.07 -12.51 -8.86
CA VAL A 70 3.59 -13.66 -8.07
C VAL A 70 3.98 -13.52 -6.60
N ALA A 71 5.24 -13.17 -6.33
CA ALA A 71 5.72 -12.94 -4.96
C ALA A 71 4.94 -11.81 -4.28
N ALA A 72 4.74 -10.69 -4.98
CA ALA A 72 3.96 -9.56 -4.49
C ALA A 72 2.49 -9.93 -4.24
N PHE A 73 1.88 -10.74 -5.09
CA PHE A 73 0.52 -11.24 -4.90
C PHE A 73 0.40 -12.08 -3.63
N VAL A 74 1.29 -13.06 -3.43
CA VAL A 74 1.29 -13.90 -2.22
C VAL A 74 1.55 -13.05 -0.97
N ALA A 75 2.54 -12.17 -1.01
CA ALA A 75 2.85 -11.26 0.09
C ALA A 75 1.68 -10.34 0.43
N ALA A 76 0.99 -9.79 -0.59
CA ALA A 76 -0.16 -8.92 -0.40
C ALA A 76 -1.34 -9.67 0.23
N LEU A 77 -1.61 -10.92 -0.20
CA LEU A 77 -2.64 -11.76 0.42
C LEU A 77 -2.35 -12.03 1.89
N LEU A 78 -1.11 -12.40 2.22
CA LEU A 78 -0.68 -12.65 3.60
C LEU A 78 -0.77 -11.37 4.45
N ALA A 79 -0.28 -10.25 3.91
CA ALA A 79 -0.31 -8.95 4.58
C ALA A 79 -1.75 -8.47 4.83
N ALA A 80 -2.65 -8.60 3.85
CA ALA A 80 -4.05 -8.21 4.00
C ALA A 80 -4.74 -9.02 5.11
N LYS A 81 -4.53 -10.35 5.12
CA LYS A 81 -5.09 -11.25 6.15
C LYS A 81 -4.53 -10.95 7.54
N PHE A 82 -3.24 -10.64 7.63
CA PHE A 82 -2.60 -10.22 8.87
C PHE A 82 -3.16 -8.89 9.36
N LEU A 83 -3.27 -7.89 8.48
CA LEU A 83 -3.72 -6.55 8.81
C LEU A 83 -5.18 -6.55 9.29
N GLU A 84 -6.06 -7.29 8.62
CA GLU A 84 -7.45 -7.48 9.04
C GLU A 84 -7.54 -8.04 10.47
N ARG A 85 -6.70 -9.03 10.80
CA ARG A 85 -6.66 -9.63 12.13
C ARG A 85 -6.06 -8.68 13.19
N TRP A 86 -5.03 -7.93 12.84
CA TRP A 86 -4.35 -6.99 13.74
C TRP A 86 -5.25 -5.80 14.10
N PHE A 87 -5.93 -5.21 13.12
CA PHE A 87 -6.73 -4.00 13.30
C PHE A 87 -8.04 -4.21 14.05
N ARG A 88 -8.52 -5.45 14.19
CA ARG A 88 -9.67 -5.75 15.07
C ARG A 88 -9.39 -5.46 16.55
N THR A 89 -8.14 -5.34 16.97
CA THR A 89 -7.78 -5.31 18.41
C THR A 89 -6.72 -4.27 18.80
N ARG A 90 -6.14 -3.52 17.85
CA ARG A 90 -4.94 -2.69 18.09
C ARG A 90 -5.04 -1.30 17.44
N THR A 91 -4.28 -0.37 18.00
CA THR A 91 -4.14 1.01 17.52
C THR A 91 -3.19 1.11 16.32
N LEU A 92 -3.27 2.24 15.60
CA LEU A 92 -2.33 2.61 14.52
C LEU A 92 -0.93 3.02 15.00
N THR A 93 -0.74 3.21 16.31
CA THR A 93 0.47 3.80 16.89
C THR A 93 1.76 3.06 16.52
N PRO A 94 1.85 1.72 16.55
CA PRO A 94 3.06 1.00 16.17
C PRO A 94 3.47 1.26 14.71
N PHE A 95 2.48 1.37 13.82
CA PHE A 95 2.72 1.68 12.41
C PHE A 95 3.22 3.12 12.23
N ALA A 96 2.68 4.07 12.98
CA ALA A 96 3.15 5.45 12.96
C ALA A 96 4.62 5.57 13.40
N VAL A 97 5.02 4.87 14.48
CA VAL A 97 6.42 4.84 14.94
C VAL A 97 7.32 4.22 13.87
N TYR A 98 6.91 3.11 13.26
CA TYR A 98 7.64 2.49 12.15
C TYR A 98 7.85 3.49 10.99
N CYS A 99 6.80 4.21 10.56
CA CYS A 99 6.90 5.19 9.48
C CYS A 99 7.85 6.34 9.81
N LEU A 100 7.83 6.85 11.05
CA LEU A 100 8.74 7.91 11.49
C LEU A 100 10.19 7.45 11.47
N LEU A 101 10.47 6.24 11.96
CA LEU A 101 11.82 5.66 11.92
C LEU A 101 12.30 5.43 10.50
N ALA A 102 11.47 4.81 9.65
CA ALA A 102 11.81 4.57 8.25
C ALA A 102 12.08 5.89 7.50
N GLY A 103 11.25 6.91 7.73
CA GLY A 103 11.44 8.24 7.14
C GLY A 103 12.72 8.91 7.62
N ALA A 104 13.01 8.87 8.93
CA ALA A 104 14.24 9.42 9.49
C ALA A 104 15.50 8.73 8.94
N ILE A 105 15.48 7.39 8.81
CA ILE A 105 16.57 6.62 8.22
C ILE A 105 16.75 6.98 6.74
N SER A 106 15.66 7.09 5.98
CA SER A 106 15.73 7.51 4.58
C SER A 106 16.35 8.91 4.43
N ILE A 107 15.96 9.87 5.28
CA ILE A 107 16.59 11.20 5.29
C ILE A 107 18.08 11.06 5.59
N ALA A 108 18.48 10.36 6.65
CA ALA A 108 19.87 10.23 7.03
C ALA A 108 20.74 9.51 5.98
N ARG A 109 20.15 8.61 5.18
CA ARG A 109 20.87 7.82 4.17
C ARG A 109 20.95 8.48 2.80
N PHE A 110 19.95 9.27 2.43
CA PHE A 110 19.78 9.82 1.08
C PHE A 110 19.82 11.36 1.02
N ALA A 111 19.83 12.06 2.17
CA ALA A 111 20.21 13.48 2.25
C ALA A 111 21.73 13.64 2.27
#